data_AF-A0A5N6PXB2-F1
#
_entry.id   AF-A0A5N6PXB2-F1
#
_cell.length_a   1.000
_cell.length_b   1.000
_cell.length_c   1.000
_cell.angle_alpha   90.00
_cell.angle_beta   90.00
_cell.angle_gamma   90.00
#
_symmetry.space_group_name_H-M   'P 1'
#
loop_
_entity.id
_entity.type
_entity.pdbx_description
1 polymer ?
#
loop_
_entity_poly.entity_id
_entity_poly.type
_entity_poly.pdbx_seq_one_letter_code
_entity_poly.pdbx_strand_id
1 'polypeptide(L)'
;MKDVLVSYYHFARQIVKLQIEDAPFEEAFDEFCKGILNFGPYWDHILGYWKASLEKPEIFLFMKYEDMKKYPTTNVKKLAEFIGHPFTIEEEKAGVIENIIKLCSFENLSNLEVNKSGNHQAGKTQVIENRLFFRKAEDEEWKNYLTEEMIEKIDKLIDEKLGATGLVLK
;
A
#
# COMPACT_ATOMS: atom_id res chain seq x y z
N MET A 1 5.63 -3.00 6.24
CA MET A 1 5.41 -4.43 5.86
C MET A 1 4.27 -5.10 6.64
N LYS A 2 4.19 -4.89 7.96
CA LYS A 2 3.15 -5.47 8.82
C LYS A 2 1.72 -5.06 8.40
N ASP A 3 1.48 -3.78 8.12
CA ASP A 3 0.16 -3.32 7.62
C ASP A 3 -0.18 -3.85 6.22
N VAL A 4 0.83 -4.11 5.38
CA VAL A 4 0.64 -4.71 4.05
C VAL A 4 0.06 -6.11 4.19
N LEU A 5 0.59 -6.92 5.12
CA LEU A 5 0.07 -8.25 5.40
C LEU A 5 -1.40 -8.20 5.84
N VAL A 6 -1.74 -7.36 6.81
CA VAL A 6 -3.13 -7.24 7.30
C VAL A 6 -4.07 -6.78 6.19
N SER A 7 -3.66 -5.77 5.42
CA SER A 7 -4.45 -5.29 4.28
C SER A 7 -4.66 -6.37 3.22
N TYR A 8 -3.59 -7.09 2.86
CA TYR A 8 -3.64 -8.19 1.90
C TYR A 8 -4.54 -9.33 2.38
N TYR A 9 -4.41 -9.76 3.63
CA TYR A 9 -5.23 -10.79 4.24
C TYR A 9 -6.73 -10.45 4.12
N HIS A 10 -7.13 -9.25 4.52
CA HIS A 10 -8.52 -8.82 4.41
C HIS A 10 -9.02 -8.78 2.97
N PHE A 11 -8.22 -8.20 2.07
CA PHE A 11 -8.59 -8.05 0.67
C PHE A 11 -8.73 -9.41 -0.03
N ALA A 12 -7.72 -10.28 0.10
CA ALA A 12 -7.71 -11.61 -0.51
C ALA A 12 -8.88 -12.45 0.01
N ARG A 13 -9.08 -12.51 1.34
CA ARG A 13 -10.17 -13.26 1.98
C ARG A 13 -11.54 -12.80 1.49
N GLN A 14 -11.77 -11.48 1.39
CA GLN A 14 -13.04 -10.93 0.93
C GLN A 14 -13.30 -11.20 -0.55
N ILE A 15 -12.27 -11.19 -1.40
CA ILE A 15 -12.40 -11.52 -2.83
C ILE A 15 -12.85 -12.97 -3.03
N VAL A 16 -12.28 -13.91 -2.28
CA VAL A 16 -12.66 -15.33 -2.36
C VAL A 16 -13.87 -15.69 -1.48
N LYS A 17 -14.47 -14.69 -0.80
CA LYS A 17 -15.67 -14.80 0.04
C LYS A 17 -15.53 -15.81 1.18
N LEU A 18 -14.33 -15.97 1.72
CA LEU A 18 -14.08 -16.84 2.88
C LEU A 18 -14.46 -16.13 4.18
N GLN A 19 -15.03 -16.88 5.11
CA GLN A 19 -15.22 -16.39 6.48
C GLN A 19 -13.88 -16.37 7.22
N ILE A 20 -13.81 -15.71 8.38
CA ILE A 20 -12.55 -15.61 9.14
C ILE A 20 -12.16 -17.00 9.67
N GLU A 21 -13.16 -17.81 10.02
CA GLU A 21 -13.01 -19.17 10.52
C GLU A 21 -12.38 -20.11 9.48
N ASP A 22 -12.61 -19.84 8.20
CA ASP A 22 -12.10 -20.62 7.06
C ASP A 22 -10.75 -20.10 6.55
N ALA A 23 -10.25 -18.98 7.08
CA ALA A 23 -9.00 -18.36 6.69
C ALA A 23 -8.31 -17.74 7.92
N PRO A 24 -7.71 -18.54 8.81
CA PRO A 24 -7.02 -18.04 9.99
C PRO A 24 -5.89 -17.06 9.62
N PHE A 25 -5.75 -15.98 10.39
CA PHE A 25 -4.72 -14.96 10.11
C PHE A 25 -3.31 -15.53 10.27
N GLU A 26 -3.12 -16.47 11.19
CA GLU A 26 -1.88 -17.16 11.50
C GLU A 26 -1.32 -17.89 10.27
N GLU A 27 -2.19 -18.52 9.48
CA GLU A 27 -1.81 -19.21 8.24
C GLU A 27 -1.35 -18.19 7.19
N ALA A 28 -2.12 -17.12 6.99
CA ALA A 28 -1.76 -16.05 6.06
C ALA A 28 -0.45 -15.36 6.45
N PHE A 29 -0.19 -15.19 7.76
CA PHE A 29 1.06 -14.65 8.28
C PHE A 29 2.24 -15.58 7.96
N ASP A 30 2.09 -16.89 8.17
CA ASP A 30 3.16 -17.85 7.89
C ASP A 30 3.45 -17.99 6.40
N GLU A 31 2.41 -18.01 5.56
CA GLU A 31 2.54 -17.96 4.09
C GLU A 31 3.27 -16.69 3.64
N PHE A 32 2.89 -15.53 4.16
CA PHE A 32 3.56 -14.26 3.85
C PHE A 32 5.04 -14.29 4.24
N CYS A 33 5.38 -14.82 5.43
CA CYS A 33 6.77 -14.96 5.88
C CYS A 33 7.58 -15.92 4.99
N LYS A 34 6.92 -16.92 4.38
CA LYS A 34 7.51 -17.83 3.39
C LYS A 34 7.58 -17.23 1.98
N GLY A 35 7.03 -16.03 1.77
CA GLY A 35 6.95 -15.38 0.46
C GLY A 35 5.84 -15.93 -0.43
N ILE A 36 4.92 -16.73 0.13
CA ILE A 36 3.77 -17.31 -0.56
C ILE A 36 2.66 -16.27 -0.54
N LEU A 37 2.66 -15.39 -1.54
CA LEU A 37 1.57 -14.45 -1.81
C LEU A 37 1.45 -14.24 -3.31
N ASN A 38 0.31 -13.71 -3.76
CA ASN A 38 0.20 -13.25 -5.14
C ASN A 38 1.26 -12.15 -5.39
N PHE A 39 2.08 -12.34 -6.43
CA PHE A 39 3.23 -11.49 -6.77
C PHE A 39 4.37 -11.49 -5.74
N GLY A 40 4.43 -12.50 -4.87
CA GLY A 40 5.48 -12.67 -3.88
C GLY A 40 6.79 -13.24 -4.44
N PRO A 41 7.87 -13.22 -3.63
CA PRO A 41 7.93 -12.68 -2.27
C PRO A 41 7.89 -11.14 -2.21
N TYR A 42 7.25 -10.57 -1.19
CA TYR A 42 7.03 -9.12 -1.11
C TYR A 42 8.35 -8.34 -1.04
N TRP A 43 9.34 -8.83 -0.30
CA TRP A 43 10.64 -8.17 -0.17
C TRP A 43 11.41 -8.13 -1.51
N ASP A 44 11.37 -9.20 -2.31
CA ASP A 44 12.04 -9.23 -3.61
C ASP A 44 11.39 -8.22 -4.57
N HIS A 45 10.05 -8.15 -4.55
CA HIS A 45 9.28 -7.18 -5.32
C HIS A 45 9.71 -5.74 -4.98
N ILE A 46 9.64 -5.33 -3.71
CA ILE A 46 10.00 -3.95 -3.33
C ILE A 46 11.48 -3.63 -3.55
N LEU A 47 12.38 -4.60 -3.34
CA LEU A 47 13.82 -4.38 -3.51
C LEU A 47 14.19 -4.21 -4.98
N GLY A 48 13.53 -4.93 -5.88
CA GLY A 48 13.72 -4.76 -7.33
C GLY A 48 13.43 -3.32 -7.75
N TYR A 49 12.27 -2.78 -7.37
CA TYR A 49 11.88 -1.40 -7.70
C TYR A 49 12.68 -0.36 -6.92
N TRP A 50 13.09 -0.65 -5.68
CA TRP A 50 13.97 0.23 -4.92
C TRP A 50 15.32 0.39 -5.63
N LYS A 51 15.97 -0.71 -6.00
CA LYS A 51 17.24 -0.68 -6.76
C LYS A 51 17.08 0.04 -8.09
N ALA A 52 16.01 -0.26 -8.84
CA ALA A 52 15.72 0.41 -10.10
C ALA A 52 15.56 1.93 -9.94
N SER A 53 14.95 2.39 -8.84
CA SER A 53 14.80 3.82 -8.53
C SER A 53 16.10 4.53 -8.19
N LEU A 54 17.08 3.80 -7.65
CA LEU A 54 18.42 4.33 -7.39
C LEU A 54 19.27 4.38 -8.67
N GLU A 55 19.14 3.37 -9.53
CA GLU A 55 19.90 3.26 -10.78
C GLU A 55 19.37 4.18 -11.89
N LYS A 56 18.04 4.37 -11.95
CA LYS A 56 17.35 5.12 -13.02
C LYS A 56 16.26 6.03 -12.43
N PRO A 57 16.63 7.05 -11.63
CA PRO A 57 15.69 7.93 -10.95
C PRO A 57 14.81 8.77 -11.90
N GLU A 58 15.19 8.90 -13.16
CA GLU A 58 14.42 9.54 -14.22
C GLU A 58 13.30 8.65 -14.80
N ILE A 59 13.36 7.34 -14.56
CA ILE A 59 12.37 6.35 -15.03
C ILE A 59 11.53 5.80 -13.87
N PHE A 60 12.11 5.68 -12.68
CA PHE A 60 11.47 5.06 -11.53
C PHE A 60 11.39 6.02 -10.35
N LEU A 61 10.16 6.42 -10.00
CA LEU A 61 9.88 7.14 -8.76
C LEU A 61 9.46 6.15 -7.66
N PHE A 62 10.31 5.99 -6.64
CA PHE A 62 9.95 5.22 -5.45
C PHE A 62 9.27 6.11 -4.40
N MET A 63 8.10 5.69 -3.94
CA MET A 63 7.28 6.36 -2.92
C MET A 63 6.85 5.36 -1.86
N LYS A 64 6.75 5.81 -0.61
CA LYS A 64 6.31 5.01 0.54
C LYS A 64 4.97 5.49 1.03
N TYR A 65 4.07 4.57 1.36
CA TYR A 65 2.70 4.87 1.75
C TYR A 65 2.63 5.78 2.98
N GLU A 66 3.44 5.48 3.99
CA GLU A 66 3.50 6.21 5.26
C GLU A 66 4.03 7.63 5.04
N ASP A 67 4.99 7.82 4.12
CA ASP A 67 5.49 9.15 3.76
C ASP A 67 4.46 9.94 2.96
N MET A 68 3.69 9.29 2.07
CA MET A 68 2.58 9.93 1.33
C MET A 68 1.48 10.40 2.28
N LYS A 69 1.15 9.62 3.31
CA LYS A 69 0.18 10.02 4.33
C LYS A 69 0.72 11.12 5.24
N LYS A 70 1.97 11.03 5.67
CA LYS A 70 2.56 11.97 6.62
C LYS A 70 2.91 13.32 5.97
N TYR A 71 3.32 13.30 4.70
CA TYR A 71 3.75 14.49 3.95
C TYR A 71 3.08 14.55 2.58
N PRO A 72 1.74 14.70 2.52
CA PRO A 72 0.98 14.59 1.27
C PRO A 72 1.36 15.68 0.27
N THR A 73 1.47 16.94 0.70
CA THR A 73 1.87 18.07 -0.17
C THR A 73 3.24 17.82 -0.81
N THR A 74 4.24 17.41 -0.03
CA THR A 74 5.59 17.13 -0.54
C THR A 74 5.58 15.99 -1.56
N ASN A 75 4.82 14.92 -1.29
CA ASN A 75 4.75 13.76 -2.18
C ASN A 75 3.97 14.04 -3.46
N VAL A 76 2.89 14.83 -3.40
CA VAL A 76 2.14 15.26 -4.59
C VAL A 76 2.99 16.16 -5.48
N LYS A 77 3.74 17.11 -4.89
CA LYS A 77 4.71 17.93 -5.65
C LYS A 77 5.80 17.07 -6.30
N LYS A 78 6.38 16.14 -5.54
CA LYS A 78 7.40 15.21 -6.04
C LYS A 78 6.89 14.38 -7.22
N LEU A 79 5.65 13.87 -7.13
CA LEU A 79 5.02 13.11 -8.20
C LEU A 79 4.77 13.99 -9.43
N ALA A 80 4.24 15.20 -9.23
CA ALA A 80 3.95 16.13 -10.31
C ALA A 80 5.21 16.55 -11.08
N GLU A 81 6.30 16.85 -10.36
CA GLU A 81 7.61 17.11 -10.96
C GLU A 81 8.12 15.91 -11.76
N PHE A 82 8.04 14.70 -11.20
CA PHE A 82 8.49 13.48 -11.85
C PHE A 82 7.74 13.17 -13.15
N ILE A 83 6.43 13.42 -13.22
CA ILE A 83 5.64 13.21 -14.45
C ILE A 83 5.72 14.38 -15.44
N GLY A 84 6.59 15.37 -15.19
CA GLY A 84 6.81 16.51 -16.10
C GLY A 84 5.77 17.63 -15.99
N HIS A 85 5.01 17.67 -14.90
CA HIS A 85 3.98 18.67 -14.62
C HIS A 85 4.19 19.35 -13.25
N PRO A 86 5.35 19.98 -12.99
CA PRO A 86 5.57 20.69 -11.73
C PRO A 86 4.53 21.81 -11.55
N PHE A 87 4.05 22.00 -10.33
CA PHE A 87 3.10 23.06 -10.03
C PHE A 87 3.74 24.45 -10.19
N THR A 88 2.97 25.37 -10.74
CA THR A 88 3.31 26.80 -10.79
C THR A 88 3.06 27.48 -9.45
N ILE A 89 3.71 28.62 -9.23
CA ILE A 89 3.51 29.43 -8.01
C ILE A 89 2.03 29.85 -7.88
N GLU A 90 1.38 30.11 -9.01
CA GLU A 90 -0.03 30.47 -9.11
C GLU A 90 -0.94 29.32 -8.69
N GLU A 91 -0.68 28.10 -9.14
CA GLU A 91 -1.43 26.90 -8.73
C GLU A 91 -1.27 26.59 -7.23
N GLU A 92 -0.05 26.75 -6.70
CA GLU A 92 0.20 26.61 -5.28
C GLU A 92 -0.58 27.65 -4.47
N LYS A 93 -0.55 28.93 -4.88
CA LYS A 93 -1.33 30.00 -4.23
C LYS A 93 -2.83 29.80 -4.38
N ALA A 94 -3.29 29.17 -5.46
CA ALA A 94 -4.69 28.86 -5.71
C ALA A 94 -5.18 27.62 -4.94
N GLY A 95 -4.32 26.94 -4.19
CA GLY A 95 -4.68 25.77 -3.40
C GLY A 95 -4.93 24.50 -4.22
N VAL A 96 -4.37 24.41 -5.43
CA VAL A 96 -4.58 23.26 -6.33
C VAL A 96 -4.09 21.96 -5.70
N ILE A 97 -2.97 22.01 -4.97
CA ILE A 97 -2.38 20.83 -4.33
C ILE A 97 -3.29 20.32 -3.22
N GLU A 98 -3.81 21.20 -2.37
CA GLU A 98 -4.76 20.88 -1.31
C GLU A 98 -6.06 20.29 -1.88
N ASN A 99 -6.52 20.82 -3.01
CA ASN A 99 -7.68 20.31 -3.72
C ASN A 99 -7.45 18.89 -4.26
N ILE A 100 -6.28 18.60 -4.84
CA ILE A 100 -5.91 17.26 -5.29
C ILE A 100 -5.84 16.29 -4.11
N ILE A 101 -5.17 16.68 -3.01
CA ILE A 101 -5.07 15.86 -1.79
C ILE A 101 -6.47 15.54 -1.26
N LYS A 102 -7.37 16.54 -1.19
CA LYS A 102 -8.74 16.34 -0.74
C LYS A 102 -9.52 15.43 -1.68
N LEU A 103 -9.42 15.64 -2.99
CA LEU A 103 -10.09 14.83 -4.01
C LEU A 103 -9.65 13.35 -3.95
N CYS A 104 -8.36 13.10 -3.76
CA CYS A 104 -7.77 11.76 -3.70
C CYS A 104 -7.73 11.18 -2.28
N SER A 105 -8.26 11.88 -1.27
CA SER A 105 -8.25 11.42 0.11
C SER A 105 -9.06 10.14 0.26
N PHE A 106 -8.67 9.31 1.25
CA PHE A 106 -9.43 8.12 1.60
C PHE A 106 -10.89 8.46 1.91
N GLU A 107 -11.14 9.47 2.74
CA GLU A 107 -12.48 9.91 3.12
C GLU A 107 -13.33 10.29 1.91
N ASN A 108 -12.77 11.06 0.96
CA ASN A 108 -13.53 11.42 -0.24
C ASN A 108 -13.79 10.20 -1.12
N LEU A 109 -12.74 9.44 -1.48
CA LEU A 109 -12.85 8.33 -2.42
C LEU A 109 -13.71 7.19 -1.87
N SER A 110 -13.57 6.81 -0.59
CA SER A 110 -14.38 5.74 0.03
C SER A 110 -15.86 6.11 0.11
N ASN A 111 -16.19 7.41 0.06
CA ASN A 111 -17.56 7.90 0.16
C ASN A 111 -18.28 8.07 -1.19
N LEU A 112 -17.58 7.97 -2.32
CA LEU A 112 -18.20 8.04 -3.65
C LEU A 112 -19.10 6.83 -3.90
N GLU A 113 -20.28 7.05 -4.50
CA GLU A 113 -21.25 5.98 -4.80
C GLU A 113 -20.66 4.85 -5.65
N VAL A 114 -19.80 5.20 -6.61
CA VAL A 114 -19.08 4.21 -7.44
C VAL A 114 -18.17 3.30 -6.61
N ASN A 115 -17.65 3.77 -5.48
CA ASN A 115 -16.79 2.99 -4.60
C ASN A 115 -17.57 2.27 -3.50
N LYS A 116 -18.81 2.69 -3.20
CA LYS A 116 -19.70 1.98 -2.26
C LYS A 116 -20.43 0.80 -2.89
N SER A 117 -20.89 0.96 -4.14
CA SER A 117 -21.80 0.00 -4.80
C SER A 117 -21.31 -0.47 -6.17
N GLY A 118 -20.25 0.13 -6.71
CA GLY A 118 -19.71 -0.24 -8.01
C GLY A 118 -18.90 -1.54 -7.96
N ASN A 119 -18.57 -2.02 -9.16
CA ASN A 119 -17.79 -3.23 -9.36
C ASN A 119 -16.65 -2.96 -10.34
N HIS A 120 -15.52 -3.63 -10.12
CA HIS A 120 -14.34 -3.60 -10.97
C HIS A 120 -14.13 -4.96 -11.62
N GLN A 121 -13.99 -4.96 -12.95
CA GLN A 121 -13.66 -6.17 -13.72
C GLN A 121 -12.16 -6.42 -13.66
N ALA A 122 -11.74 -7.36 -12.82
CA ALA A 122 -10.36 -7.83 -12.72
C ALA A 122 -10.12 -8.99 -13.69
N GLY A 123 -9.42 -8.71 -14.80
CA GLY A 123 -9.19 -9.71 -15.84
C GLY A 123 -10.49 -10.18 -16.50
N LYS A 124 -10.53 -11.43 -16.98
CA LYS A 124 -11.67 -11.94 -17.78
C LYS A 124 -12.85 -12.47 -16.96
N THR A 125 -12.62 -12.91 -15.73
CA THR A 125 -13.60 -13.73 -14.99
C THR A 125 -13.90 -13.21 -13.58
N GLN A 126 -13.07 -12.32 -13.04
CA GLN A 126 -13.22 -11.86 -11.66
C GLN A 126 -13.86 -10.48 -11.61
N VAL A 127 -14.93 -10.37 -10.81
CA VAL A 127 -15.58 -9.10 -10.50
C VAL A 127 -15.36 -8.82 -9.01
N ILE A 128 -14.77 -7.67 -8.71
CA ILE A 128 -14.45 -7.23 -7.35
C ILE A 128 -15.38 -6.07 -7.00
N GLU A 129 -16.05 -6.13 -5.86
CA GLU A 129 -16.83 -4.99 -5.36
C GLU A 129 -15.89 -3.85 -4.99
N ASN A 130 -16.14 -2.63 -5.50
CA ASN A 130 -15.20 -1.51 -5.32
C ASN A 130 -14.98 -1.15 -3.84
N ARG A 131 -15.97 -1.41 -2.98
CA ARG A 131 -15.86 -1.16 -1.54
C ARG A 131 -14.72 -1.93 -0.88
N LEU A 132 -14.27 -3.04 -1.48
CA LEU A 132 -13.17 -3.85 -0.95
C LEU A 132 -11.81 -3.15 -1.06
N PHE A 133 -11.66 -2.15 -1.95
CA PHE A 133 -10.44 -1.35 -2.04
C PHE A 133 -10.29 -0.33 -0.90
N PHE A 134 -11.36 -0.07 -0.14
CA PHE A 134 -11.39 0.95 0.91
C PHE A 134 -11.77 0.33 2.25
N ARG A 135 -10.77 0.02 3.10
CA ARG A 135 -11.00 -0.65 4.39
C ARG A 135 -10.90 0.30 5.59
N LYS A 136 -9.68 0.79 5.89
CA LYS A 136 -9.45 1.71 7.02
C LYS A 136 -8.48 2.85 6.70
N ALA A 137 -7.44 2.58 5.90
CA ALA A 137 -6.36 3.53 5.63
C ALA A 137 -5.70 4.11 6.89
N GLU A 138 -5.65 3.32 7.96
CA GLU A 138 -4.97 3.62 9.21
C GLU A 138 -3.57 3.00 9.22
N ASP A 139 -2.66 3.62 9.97
CA ASP A 139 -1.32 3.06 10.20
C ASP A 139 -1.34 2.21 11.47
N GLU A 140 -0.45 1.23 11.57
CA GLU A 140 -0.26 0.40 12.76
C GLU A 140 -1.43 -0.52 13.14
N GLU A 141 -2.35 -0.77 12.20
CA GLU A 141 -3.47 -1.68 12.44
C GLU A 141 -2.99 -3.11 12.73
N TRP A 142 -1.81 -3.47 12.21
CA TRP A 142 -1.14 -4.73 12.53
C TRP A 142 -1.04 -5.03 14.03
N LYS A 143 -1.03 -4.03 14.90
CA LYS A 143 -1.04 -4.22 16.37
C LYS A 143 -2.27 -4.98 16.88
N ASN A 144 -3.38 -4.97 16.12
CA ASN A 144 -4.61 -5.68 16.47
C ASN A 144 -4.63 -7.13 15.98
N TYR A 145 -3.64 -7.55 15.17
CA TYR A 145 -3.62 -8.86 14.51
C TYR A 145 -2.38 -9.68 14.87
N LEU A 146 -1.24 -9.03 15.03
CA LEU A 146 0.03 -9.72 15.25
C LEU A 146 0.29 -9.86 16.75
N THR A 147 0.63 -11.07 17.17
CA THR A 147 1.19 -11.34 18.51
C THR A 147 2.64 -10.85 18.60
N GLU A 148 3.17 -10.75 19.82
CA GLU A 148 4.59 -10.41 20.05
C GLU A 148 5.55 -11.34 19.28
N GLU A 149 5.28 -12.66 19.29
CA GLU A 149 6.07 -13.64 18.54
C GLU A 149 6.03 -13.39 17.02
N MET A 150 4.85 -13.06 16.47
CA MET A 150 4.71 -12.73 15.05
C MET A 150 5.47 -11.45 14.69
N ILE A 151 5.43 -10.44 15.58
CA ILE A 151 6.15 -9.18 15.41
C ILE A 151 7.66 -9.45 15.37
N GLU A 152 8.18 -10.21 16.32
CA GLU A 152 9.60 -10.56 16.36
C GLU A 152 10.05 -11.32 15.09
N LYS A 153 9.24 -12.31 14.66
CA LYS A 153 9.53 -13.10 13.47
C LYS A 153 9.58 -12.24 12.20
N ILE A 154 8.58 -11.36 12.00
CA ILE A 154 8.55 -10.51 10.79
C ILE A 154 9.60 -9.40 10.84
N ASP A 155 9.92 -8.85 12.02
CA ASP A 155 10.96 -7.82 12.16
C ASP A 155 12.35 -8.39 11.88
N LYS A 156 12.62 -9.62 12.36
CA LYS A 156 13.85 -10.34 12.00
C LYS A 156 13.92 -10.59 10.50
N LEU A 157 12.82 -11.01 9.86
CA LEU A 157 12.77 -11.23 8.42
C LEU A 157 13.02 -9.92 7.65
N ILE A 158 12.45 -8.81 8.09
CA ILE A 158 12.67 -7.48 7.50
C ILE A 158 14.14 -7.10 7.59
N ASP A 159 14.78 -7.29 8.74
CA ASP A 159 16.20 -6.99 8.93
C ASP A 159 17.08 -7.88 8.04
N GLU A 160 16.82 -9.20 8.01
CA GLU A 160 17.54 -10.16 7.18
C GLU A 160 17.45 -9.83 5.67
N LYS A 161 16.27 -9.41 5.21
CA LYS A 161 16.03 -9.15 3.77
C LYS A 161 16.38 -7.73 3.34
N LEU A 162 16.15 -6.73 4.19
CA LEU A 162 16.22 -5.31 3.82
C LEU A 162 17.34 -4.56 4.55
N GLY A 163 17.84 -5.05 5.69
CA GLY A 163 18.76 -4.31 6.58
C GLY A 163 20.04 -3.83 5.90
N ALA A 164 20.62 -4.62 5.00
CA ALA A 164 21.83 -4.26 4.25
C ALA A 164 21.57 -3.42 2.98
N THR A 165 20.31 -3.11 2.65
CA THR A 165 19.94 -2.51 1.36
C THR A 165 19.76 -0.99 1.40
N GLY A 166 19.78 -0.41 2.61
CA GLY A 166 19.46 1.01 2.84
C GLY A 166 17.97 1.36 2.71
N LEU A 167 17.11 0.41 2.32
CA LEU A 167 15.66 0.60 2.30
C LEU A 167 15.10 0.51 3.72
N VAL A 168 14.71 1.65 4.27
CA VAL A 168 13.99 1.72 5.55
C VAL A 168 12.50 1.88 5.29
N LEU A 169 11.76 0.84 5.65
CA LEU A 169 10.30 0.85 5.75
C LEU A 169 9.89 1.18 7.19
N LYS A 170 8.78 1.90 7.34
CA LYS A 170 8.13 2.07 8.63
C LYS A 170 7.06 0.99 8.84
#